data_AF-Q2W7H3-F1
#
_entry.id   AF-Q2W7H3-F1
#
_cell.length_a   1.000
_cell.length_b   1.000
_cell.length_c   1.000
_cell.angle_alpha   90.00
_cell.angle_beta   90.00
_cell.angle_gamma   90.00
#
_symmetry.space_group_name_H-M   'P 1'
#
loop_
_entity.id
_entity.type
_entity.pdbx_description
1 polymer ?
#
loop_
_entity_poly.entity_id
_entity_poly.type
_entity_poly.pdbx_seq_one_letter_code
_entity_poly.pdbx_strand_id
1 'polypeptide(L)'
;MATESLLGKLLRMKILGASLFGAAVIFVGGIMFWGAFNTAMEATNTLGFCINCHEMKDNVYQEYVKTVHYTNRSGVRAACSDCHVPKDWVHKFVRKIQASGEVFHWLMGSVNTPEKFDAKRFQLAKRVWATMKSTDSRECRNCHAFDQMNPAVQKQRAKKQHENAQAEGGTCIDCHKGIAHKPVHHLLEQEEEQKAAEAAKQKAEADAKKPAATAAAPASAPAAAPAPAAAPVAGGAQLPPVTGKAVDWSKVAETKTVLFYPGQTAMEWILTGTDHGGTRAFKKGDRCFECHSNETADMGAKMVSGAKAEKTPIPGKRAAIPLSVKAAYDADNLYMRFEFPAGPHNEVPFAKGGKMDPENEVKVAMMIDNGKVDMAARSGCWTSCHSDARDMPTAPAAGSLGTAKGIDTSHGYVTKYVPESRTQFDTTKRDNWDKVKPQAELDALLAGGTFLDLTRWKSSGVSEQGYVLAERVLKPGNDVAYSGKKEGDKWVVTMVRRLKATQPGEANLVAGQSYSVGFAVHDDFTSGRFHHVSIDLKLGLDAEGEIKAVKM
;
A
#
# COMPACT_ATOMS: atom_id res chain seq x y z
N MET A 1 -91.77 6.02 27.71
CA MET A 1 -90.75 6.69 26.89
C MET A 1 -89.54 5.78 26.83
N ALA A 2 -89.22 5.20 25.68
CA ALA A 2 -88.07 4.30 25.56
C ALA A 2 -86.79 5.15 25.62
N THR A 3 -85.99 4.97 26.68
CA THR A 3 -84.66 5.58 26.81
C THR A 3 -83.75 4.97 25.76
N GLU A 4 -83.48 5.72 24.69
CA GLU A 4 -82.44 5.37 23.73
C GLU A 4 -81.11 5.19 24.46
N SER A 5 -80.54 3.99 24.34
CA SER A 5 -79.23 3.65 24.89
C SER A 5 -78.15 4.60 24.34
N LEU A 6 -77.16 4.94 25.17
CA LEU A 6 -75.99 5.74 24.79
C LEU A 6 -75.31 5.20 23.52
N LEU A 7 -75.34 3.87 23.34
CA LEU A 7 -74.85 3.17 22.16
C LEU A 7 -75.64 3.56 20.89
N GLY A 8 -76.96 3.70 21.00
CA GLY A 8 -77.83 4.15 19.91
C GLY A 8 -77.56 5.61 19.48
N LYS A 9 -77.24 6.49 20.45
CA LYS A 9 -76.83 7.88 20.16
C LYS A 9 -75.47 7.96 19.47
N LEU A 10 -74.48 7.18 19.95
CA LEU A 10 -73.14 7.10 19.35
C LEU A 10 -73.14 6.50 17.94
N LEU A 11 -74.05 5.55 17.66
CA LEU A 11 -74.24 4.96 16.33
C LEU A 11 -74.84 5.95 15.32
N ARG A 12 -75.61 6.96 15.77
CA ARG A 12 -76.25 7.97 14.92
C ARG A 12 -75.48 9.28 14.78
N MET A 13 -74.56 9.59 15.70
CA MET A 13 -73.66 10.74 15.58
C MET A 13 -72.72 10.55 14.39
N LYS A 14 -73.02 11.27 13.30
CA LYS A 14 -72.16 11.35 12.12
C LYS A 14 -71.26 12.56 12.23
N ILE A 15 -69.95 12.35 12.26
CA ILE A 15 -68.95 13.39 12.06
C ILE A 15 -68.31 13.12 10.70
N LEU A 16 -68.40 14.06 9.77
CA LEU A 16 -67.86 13.93 8.40
C LEU A 16 -68.32 12.66 7.65
N GLY A 17 -69.58 12.26 7.84
CA GLY A 17 -70.20 11.15 7.08
C GLY A 17 -70.02 9.74 7.67
N ALA A 18 -69.12 9.55 8.65
CA ALA A 18 -68.95 8.28 9.37
C ALA A 18 -69.58 8.33 10.78
N SER A 19 -70.15 7.22 11.25
CA SER A 19 -70.63 7.12 12.64
C SER A 19 -69.43 7.10 13.60
N LEU A 20 -69.56 7.72 14.77
CA LEU A 20 -68.50 7.77 15.78
C LEU A 20 -67.98 6.37 16.17
N PHE A 21 -68.91 5.41 16.25
CA PHE A 21 -68.59 4.00 16.50
C PHE A 21 -67.80 3.37 15.34
N GLY A 22 -68.20 3.60 14.08
CA GLY A 22 -67.47 3.10 12.92
C GLY A 22 -66.05 3.65 12.83
N ALA A 23 -65.88 4.95 13.11
CA ALA A 23 -64.57 5.59 13.19
C ALA A 23 -63.69 4.98 14.30
N ALA A 24 -64.25 4.72 15.49
CA ALA A 24 -63.53 4.09 16.60
C ALA A 24 -63.08 2.66 16.28
N VAL A 25 -63.95 1.86 15.64
CA VAL A 25 -63.62 0.49 15.21
C VAL A 25 -62.48 0.48 14.19
N ILE A 26 -62.53 1.35 13.18
CA ILE A 26 -61.46 1.47 12.17
C ILE A 26 -60.15 1.91 12.83
N PHE A 27 -60.19 2.87 13.75
CA PHE A 27 -59.00 3.35 14.46
C PHE A 27 -58.34 2.26 15.30
N VAL A 28 -59.13 1.56 16.13
CA VAL A 28 -58.63 0.45 16.97
C VAL A 28 -58.12 -0.70 16.09
N GLY A 29 -58.86 -1.04 15.04
CA GLY A 29 -58.43 -2.03 14.04
C GLY A 29 -57.10 -1.66 13.38
N GLY A 30 -56.92 -0.38 13.02
CA GLY A 30 -55.68 0.15 12.46
C GLY A 30 -54.49 0.03 13.42
N ILE A 31 -54.68 0.36 14.71
CA ILE A 31 -53.63 0.21 15.73
C ILE A 31 -53.24 -1.26 15.91
N MET A 32 -54.22 -2.16 16.02
CA MET A 32 -53.95 -3.59 16.15
C MET A 32 -53.21 -4.15 14.93
N PHE A 33 -53.66 -3.77 13.73
CA PHE A 33 -52.98 -4.16 12.49
C PHE A 33 -51.54 -3.64 12.46
N TRP A 34 -51.32 -2.36 12.75
CA TRP A 34 -49.99 -1.75 12.77
C TRP A 34 -49.07 -2.42 13.78
N GLY A 35 -49.56 -2.68 15.00
CA GLY A 35 -48.82 -3.38 16.06
C GLY A 35 -48.47 -4.81 15.67
N ALA A 36 -49.44 -5.58 15.17
CA ALA A 36 -49.22 -6.96 14.72
C ALA A 36 -48.25 -7.03 13.54
N PHE A 37 -48.41 -6.14 12.55
CA PHE A 37 -47.55 -6.05 11.38
C PHE A 37 -46.09 -5.76 11.76
N ASN A 38 -45.86 -4.74 12.60
CA ASN A 38 -44.50 -4.40 13.02
C ASN A 38 -43.88 -5.48 13.93
N THR A 39 -44.69 -6.16 14.74
CA THR A 39 -44.24 -7.31 15.54
C THR A 39 -43.77 -8.45 14.63
N ALA A 40 -44.54 -8.80 13.60
CA ALA A 40 -44.12 -9.82 12.63
C ALA A 40 -42.86 -9.40 11.84
N MET A 41 -42.78 -8.13 11.44
CA MET A 41 -41.60 -7.57 10.79
C MET A 41 -40.34 -7.69 11.65
N GLU A 42 -40.46 -7.49 12.96
CA GLU A 42 -39.33 -7.60 13.87
C GLU A 42 -38.98 -9.05 14.23
N ALA A 43 -39.98 -9.92 14.38
CA ALA A 43 -39.76 -11.36 14.56
C ALA A 43 -38.92 -11.96 13.42
N THR A 44 -39.19 -11.51 12.18
CA THR A 44 -38.43 -11.93 10.99
C THR A 44 -37.06 -11.25 10.84
N ASN A 45 -36.65 -10.39 11.78
CA ASN A 45 -35.29 -9.83 11.87
C ASN A 45 -34.45 -10.52 12.93
N THR A 46 -35.01 -11.46 13.69
CA THR A 46 -34.27 -12.17 14.73
C THR A 46 -33.25 -13.13 14.12
N LEU A 47 -32.14 -13.34 14.83
CA LEU A 47 -31.13 -14.34 14.44
C LEU A 47 -31.76 -15.73 14.28
N GLY A 48 -32.65 -16.12 15.21
CA GLY A 48 -33.35 -17.40 15.17
C GLY A 48 -34.17 -17.60 13.90
N PHE A 49 -34.86 -16.57 13.42
CA PHE A 49 -35.56 -16.62 12.15
C PHE A 49 -34.60 -16.79 10.97
N CYS A 50 -33.53 -15.99 10.92
CA CYS A 50 -32.56 -16.03 9.81
C CYS A 50 -31.89 -17.40 9.65
N ILE A 51 -31.62 -18.10 10.76
CA ILE A 51 -30.97 -19.42 10.74
C ILE A 51 -31.96 -20.59 10.71
N ASN A 52 -33.25 -20.32 10.52
CA ASN A 52 -34.25 -21.38 10.42
C ASN A 52 -34.17 -22.13 9.07
N CYS A 53 -33.64 -21.47 8.04
CA CYS A 53 -33.27 -22.10 6.79
C CYS A 53 -31.90 -22.80 6.93
N HIS A 54 -31.80 -24.05 6.48
CA HIS A 54 -30.55 -24.81 6.57
C HIS A 54 -29.44 -24.17 5.73
N GLU A 55 -29.77 -23.53 4.61
CA GLU A 55 -28.81 -22.83 3.76
C GLU A 55 -28.09 -21.70 4.50
N MET A 56 -28.78 -21.02 5.41
CA MET A 56 -28.18 -19.97 6.24
C MET A 56 -27.45 -20.56 7.44
N LYS A 57 -28.05 -21.58 8.08
CA LYS A 57 -27.53 -22.23 9.29
C LYS A 57 -26.22 -22.98 9.05
N ASP A 58 -26.13 -23.70 7.94
CA ASP A 58 -25.01 -24.61 7.67
C ASP A 58 -23.85 -23.90 6.98
N ASN A 59 -24.11 -22.76 6.32
CA ASN A 59 -23.11 -21.95 5.63
C ASN A 59 -22.75 -20.68 6.42
N VAL A 60 -23.44 -19.57 6.12
CA VAL A 60 -23.05 -18.23 6.58
C VAL A 60 -23.08 -18.04 8.10
N TYR A 61 -23.95 -18.76 8.81
CA TYR A 61 -23.98 -18.72 10.27
C TYR A 61 -22.72 -19.34 10.89
N GLN A 62 -22.25 -20.47 10.36
CA GLN A 62 -21.01 -21.12 10.83
C GLN A 62 -19.77 -20.23 10.63
N GLU A 63 -19.81 -19.34 9.64
CA GLU A 63 -18.78 -18.35 9.38
C GLU A 63 -18.92 -17.17 10.35
N TYR A 64 -20.13 -16.66 10.53
CA TYR A 64 -20.43 -15.50 11.37
C TYR A 64 -20.06 -15.72 12.84
N VAL A 65 -20.31 -16.90 13.41
CA VAL A 65 -20.01 -17.20 14.82
C VAL A 65 -18.52 -17.12 15.17
N LYS A 66 -17.64 -17.12 14.16
CA LYS A 66 -16.18 -17.02 14.31
C LYS A 66 -15.69 -15.56 14.30
N THR A 67 -16.59 -14.59 14.22
CA THR A 67 -16.26 -13.19 13.97
C THR A 67 -16.46 -12.32 15.22
N VAL A 68 -15.84 -11.14 15.22
CA VAL A 68 -16.03 -10.12 16.27
C VAL A 68 -17.46 -9.58 16.36
N HIS A 69 -18.27 -9.74 15.31
CA HIS A 69 -19.68 -9.33 15.34
C HIS A 69 -20.55 -10.32 16.12
N TYR A 70 -20.08 -11.56 16.33
CA TYR A 70 -20.74 -12.55 17.18
C TYR A 70 -20.25 -12.49 18.64
N THR A 71 -18.93 -12.52 18.84
CA THR A 71 -18.30 -12.49 20.17
C THR A 71 -17.22 -11.42 20.21
N ASN A 72 -17.32 -10.48 21.15
CA ASN A 72 -16.33 -9.42 21.34
C ASN A 72 -16.25 -8.98 22.81
N ARG A 73 -15.28 -8.12 23.09
CA ARG A 73 -14.98 -7.62 24.44
C ARG A 73 -16.06 -6.74 25.07
N SER A 74 -16.94 -6.11 24.27
CA SER A 74 -17.96 -5.18 24.79
C SER A 74 -19.32 -5.85 25.03
N GLY A 75 -19.51 -7.08 24.53
CA GLY A 75 -20.80 -7.78 24.59
C GLY A 75 -21.86 -7.24 23.62
N VAL A 76 -21.53 -6.23 22.81
CA VAL A 76 -22.45 -5.66 21.80
C VAL A 76 -22.42 -6.55 20.56
N ARG A 77 -23.54 -7.19 20.24
CA ARG A 77 -23.64 -8.12 19.10
C ARG A 77 -24.43 -7.51 17.94
N ALA A 78 -23.91 -7.60 16.73
CA ALA A 78 -24.64 -7.27 15.50
C ALA A 78 -25.16 -8.57 14.87
N ALA A 79 -26.48 -8.75 14.82
CA ALA A 79 -27.10 -9.93 14.23
C ALA A 79 -27.15 -9.85 12.70
N CYS A 80 -27.66 -10.90 12.04
CA CYS A 80 -27.81 -10.95 10.59
C CYS A 80 -28.57 -9.74 10.04
N SER A 81 -29.66 -9.35 10.70
CA SER A 81 -30.51 -8.23 10.29
C SER A 81 -29.82 -6.88 10.42
N ASP A 82 -28.95 -6.67 11.41
CA ASP A 82 -28.23 -5.40 11.58
C ASP A 82 -27.37 -5.05 10.35
N CYS A 83 -26.91 -6.06 9.61
CA CYS A 83 -26.09 -5.90 8.40
C CYS A 83 -26.86 -6.08 7.09
N HIS A 84 -27.87 -6.96 7.05
CA HIS A 84 -28.57 -7.35 5.81
C HIS A 84 -29.98 -6.77 5.65
N VAL A 85 -30.52 -6.15 6.71
CA VAL A 85 -31.86 -5.57 6.72
C VAL A 85 -31.77 -4.12 7.20
N PRO A 86 -32.16 -3.14 6.38
CA PRO A 86 -32.13 -1.73 6.80
C PRO A 86 -32.94 -1.49 8.07
N LYS A 87 -32.47 -0.61 8.96
CA LYS A 87 -33.22 -0.21 10.17
C LYS A 87 -34.38 0.74 9.84
N ASP A 88 -34.16 1.66 8.90
CA ASP A 88 -35.18 2.59 8.41
C ASP A 88 -36.38 1.85 7.81
N TRP A 89 -37.59 2.31 8.12
CA TRP A 89 -38.83 1.59 7.82
C TRP A 89 -39.05 1.37 6.32
N VAL A 90 -38.84 2.39 5.50
CA VAL A 90 -39.08 2.32 4.05
C VAL A 90 -38.12 1.31 3.42
N HIS A 91 -36.84 1.45 3.72
CA HIS A 91 -35.81 0.57 3.18
C HIS A 91 -35.94 -0.88 3.71
N LYS A 92 -36.34 -1.05 4.98
CA LYS A 92 -36.64 -2.35 5.57
C LYS A 92 -37.76 -3.04 4.79
N PHE A 93 -38.85 -2.32 4.52
CA PHE A 93 -40.00 -2.84 3.79
C PHE A 93 -39.63 -3.26 2.36
N VAL A 94 -38.90 -2.42 1.63
CA VAL A 94 -38.40 -2.75 0.28
C VAL A 94 -37.54 -4.01 0.30
N ARG A 95 -36.60 -4.12 1.25
CA ARG A 95 -35.74 -5.30 1.39
C ARG A 95 -36.55 -6.58 1.70
N LYS A 96 -37.61 -6.46 2.51
CA LYS A 96 -38.51 -7.57 2.83
C LYS A 96 -39.34 -8.02 1.63
N ILE A 97 -39.77 -7.09 0.78
CA ILE A 97 -40.36 -7.44 -0.53
C ILE A 97 -39.35 -8.18 -1.39
N GLN A 98 -38.11 -7.68 -1.51
CA GLN A 98 -37.05 -8.37 -2.28
C GLN A 98 -36.74 -9.77 -1.74
N ALA A 99 -36.84 -9.97 -0.42
CA ALA A 99 -36.63 -11.27 0.21
C ALA A 99 -37.63 -12.35 -0.25
N SER A 100 -38.78 -11.97 -0.84
CA SER A 100 -39.68 -12.95 -1.48
C SER A 100 -39.00 -13.76 -2.59
N GLY A 101 -38.00 -13.18 -3.28
CA GLY A 101 -37.19 -13.90 -4.25
C GLY A 101 -36.29 -14.97 -3.62
N GLU A 102 -35.87 -14.80 -2.37
CA GLU A 102 -35.10 -15.83 -1.64
C GLU A 102 -35.99 -17.04 -1.33
N VAL A 103 -37.27 -16.83 -1.01
CA VAL A 103 -38.25 -17.91 -0.82
C VAL A 103 -38.48 -18.69 -2.13
N PHE A 104 -38.57 -17.99 -3.27
CA PHE A 104 -38.65 -18.64 -4.58
C PHE A 104 -37.43 -19.51 -4.87
N HIS A 105 -36.22 -19.00 -4.62
CA HIS A 105 -34.98 -19.75 -4.86
C HIS A 105 -34.75 -20.89 -3.86
N TRP A 106 -35.25 -20.75 -2.63
CA TRP A 106 -35.34 -21.82 -1.65
C TRP A 106 -36.24 -22.95 -2.17
N LEU A 107 -37.44 -22.63 -2.66
CA LEU A 107 -38.37 -23.61 -3.24
C LEU A 107 -37.74 -24.34 -4.44
N MET A 108 -36.98 -23.62 -5.28
CA MET A 108 -36.27 -24.18 -6.43
C MET A 108 -34.97 -24.95 -6.06
N GLY A 109 -34.58 -24.99 -4.78
CA GLY A 109 -33.34 -25.66 -4.36
C GLY A 109 -32.07 -25.06 -4.99
N SER A 110 -32.07 -23.74 -5.24
CA SER A 110 -31.02 -23.05 -5.99
C SER A 110 -29.66 -23.01 -5.28
N VAL A 111 -29.65 -23.14 -3.94
CA VAL A 111 -28.49 -23.11 -3.04
C VAL A 111 -28.65 -24.05 -1.82
N ASN A 112 -29.46 -25.11 -1.95
CA ASN A 112 -29.86 -26.00 -0.85
C ASN A 112 -28.78 -26.99 -0.37
N THR A 113 -27.55 -26.88 -0.87
CA THR A 113 -26.40 -27.62 -0.35
C THR A 113 -25.19 -26.69 -0.24
N PRO A 114 -24.21 -26.98 0.63
CA PRO A 114 -23.00 -26.17 0.74
C PRO A 114 -22.27 -25.99 -0.60
N GLU A 115 -22.22 -27.02 -1.44
CA GLU A 115 -21.56 -26.99 -2.75
C GLU A 115 -22.27 -26.04 -3.71
N LYS A 116 -23.62 -26.10 -3.74
CA LYS A 116 -24.42 -25.18 -4.57
C LYS A 116 -24.33 -23.75 -4.07
N PHE A 117 -24.29 -23.54 -2.75
CA PHE A 117 -24.10 -22.23 -2.15
C PHE A 117 -22.73 -21.66 -2.53
N ASP A 118 -21.65 -22.45 -2.37
CA ASP A 118 -20.29 -22.05 -2.71
C ASP A 118 -20.13 -21.76 -4.20
N ALA A 119 -20.75 -22.56 -5.09
CA ALA A 119 -20.76 -22.30 -6.53
C ALA A 119 -21.40 -20.94 -6.89
N LYS A 120 -22.36 -20.46 -6.10
CA LYS A 120 -23.01 -19.15 -6.30
C LYS A 120 -22.48 -18.06 -5.38
N ARG A 121 -21.56 -18.35 -4.47
CA ARG A 121 -21.11 -17.44 -3.41
C ARG A 121 -20.61 -16.12 -3.95
N PHE A 122 -19.76 -16.15 -4.98
CA PHE A 122 -19.22 -14.92 -5.57
C PHE A 122 -20.32 -14.05 -6.20
N GLN A 123 -21.27 -14.67 -6.89
CA GLN A 123 -22.43 -13.96 -7.45
C GLN A 123 -23.29 -13.31 -6.36
N LEU A 124 -23.59 -14.06 -5.30
CA LEU A 124 -24.39 -13.57 -4.16
C LEU A 124 -23.66 -12.45 -3.41
N ALA A 125 -22.36 -12.63 -3.16
CA ALA A 125 -21.52 -11.63 -2.51
C ALA A 125 -21.47 -10.32 -3.32
N LYS A 126 -21.30 -10.39 -4.65
CA LYS A 126 -21.34 -9.20 -5.53
C LYS A 126 -22.64 -8.43 -5.40
N ARG A 127 -23.79 -9.11 -5.31
CA ARG A 127 -25.09 -8.45 -5.11
C ARG A 127 -25.13 -7.69 -3.78
N VAL A 128 -24.74 -8.35 -2.69
CA VAL A 128 -24.71 -7.72 -1.35
C VAL A 128 -23.74 -6.54 -1.32
N TRP A 129 -22.54 -6.69 -1.88
CA TRP A 129 -21.56 -5.60 -1.93
C TRP A 129 -22.03 -4.43 -2.79
N ALA A 130 -22.69 -4.70 -3.92
CA ALA A 130 -23.27 -3.67 -4.76
C ALA A 130 -24.38 -2.90 -4.02
N THR A 131 -25.26 -3.60 -3.31
CA THR A 131 -26.28 -2.97 -2.47
C THR A 131 -25.66 -2.14 -1.35
N MET A 132 -24.74 -2.70 -0.57
CA MET A 132 -24.05 -1.96 0.49
C MET A 132 -23.30 -0.75 -0.09
N LYS A 133 -22.71 -0.86 -1.28
CA LYS A 133 -22.03 0.26 -1.90
C LYS A 133 -22.98 1.36 -2.33
N SER A 134 -24.11 1.00 -2.95
CA SER A 134 -25.09 1.98 -3.41
C SER A 134 -25.87 2.66 -2.28
N THR A 135 -25.91 2.05 -1.09
CA THR A 135 -26.51 2.63 0.12
C THR A 135 -25.51 3.28 1.06
N ASP A 136 -24.29 3.55 0.58
CA ASP A 136 -23.17 4.08 1.39
C ASP A 136 -22.97 3.32 2.72
N SER A 137 -23.05 1.99 2.65
CA SER A 137 -22.89 1.07 3.77
C SER A 137 -23.73 1.49 4.99
N ARG A 138 -24.95 2.00 4.75
CA ARG A 138 -25.90 2.49 5.77
C ARG A 138 -25.96 1.57 6.99
N GLU A 139 -26.04 0.26 6.76
CA GLU A 139 -26.13 -0.75 7.80
C GLU A 139 -24.87 -0.80 8.67
N CYS A 140 -23.69 -0.67 8.08
CA CYS A 140 -22.41 -0.55 8.80
C CYS A 140 -22.39 0.74 9.64
N ARG A 141 -22.85 1.85 9.06
CA ARG A 141 -22.79 3.19 9.68
C ARG A 141 -23.69 3.35 10.90
N ASN A 142 -24.70 2.49 11.07
CA ASN A 142 -25.51 2.44 12.29
C ASN A 142 -24.67 2.15 13.56
N CYS A 143 -23.50 1.52 13.40
CA CYS A 143 -22.58 1.17 14.48
C CYS A 143 -21.16 1.73 14.27
N HIS A 144 -20.75 1.93 13.02
CA HIS A 144 -19.42 2.38 12.61
C HIS A 144 -19.52 3.68 11.80
N ALA A 145 -19.74 4.79 12.51
CA ALA A 145 -19.77 6.11 11.90
C ALA A 145 -18.36 6.73 11.90
N PHE A 146 -18.01 7.37 10.79
CA PHE A 146 -16.67 7.90 10.51
C PHE A 146 -16.25 8.99 11.50
N ASP A 147 -17.19 9.83 11.90
CA ASP A 147 -17.08 10.91 12.89
C ASP A 147 -16.98 10.39 14.35
N GLN A 148 -17.43 9.17 14.61
CA GLN A 148 -17.39 8.54 15.94
C GLN A 148 -16.18 7.62 16.13
N MET A 149 -15.39 7.40 15.07
CA MET A 149 -14.13 6.68 15.17
C MET A 149 -13.06 7.57 15.81
N ASN A 150 -12.42 7.10 16.89
CA ASN A 150 -11.32 7.83 17.51
C ASN A 150 -10.00 7.61 16.74
N PRO A 151 -9.44 8.62 16.03
CA PRO A 151 -8.23 8.44 15.23
C PRO A 151 -6.98 8.21 16.08
N ALA A 152 -6.98 8.64 17.35
CA ALA A 152 -5.81 8.55 18.23
C ALA A 152 -5.48 7.11 18.65
N VAL A 153 -6.47 6.21 18.61
CA VAL A 153 -6.30 4.79 18.95
C VAL A 153 -6.25 3.89 17.71
N GLN A 154 -6.38 4.46 16.51
CA GLN A 154 -6.24 3.71 15.27
C GLN A 154 -4.76 3.56 14.90
N LYS A 155 -4.42 2.41 14.32
CA LYS A 155 -3.12 2.27 13.65
C LYS A 155 -3.02 3.31 12.54
N GLN A 156 -1.86 3.94 12.38
CA GLN A 156 -1.61 5.00 11.39
C GLN A 156 -2.12 4.65 9.99
N ARG A 157 -1.82 3.44 9.51
CA ARG A 157 -2.32 2.94 8.22
C ARG A 157 -3.85 2.99 8.14
N ALA A 158 -4.54 2.47 9.15
CA ALA A 158 -6.01 2.45 9.17
C ALA A 158 -6.59 3.87 9.26
N LYS A 159 -6.00 4.73 10.11
CA LYS A 159 -6.36 6.14 10.23
C LYS A 159 -6.28 6.84 8.86
N LYS A 160 -5.14 6.73 8.19
CA LYS A 160 -4.92 7.35 6.88
C LYS A 160 -5.91 6.83 5.82
N GLN A 161 -6.19 5.53 5.79
CA GLN A 161 -7.19 4.98 4.87
C GLN A 161 -8.61 5.48 5.17
N HIS A 162 -8.99 5.63 6.45
CA HIS A 162 -10.28 6.20 6.80
C HIS A 162 -10.39 7.69 6.43
N GLU A 163 -9.34 8.48 6.66
CA GLU A 163 -9.28 9.89 6.23
C GLU A 163 -9.41 10.02 4.71
N ASN A 164 -8.69 9.20 3.94
CA ASN A 164 -8.81 9.16 2.49
C ASN A 164 -10.21 8.75 2.04
N ALA A 165 -10.81 7.74 2.68
CA ALA A 165 -12.17 7.31 2.35
C ALA A 165 -13.20 8.42 2.60
N GLN A 166 -13.09 9.16 3.71
CA GLN A 166 -13.95 10.31 3.99
C GLN A 166 -13.79 11.41 2.95
N ALA A 167 -12.55 11.78 2.61
CA ALA A 167 -12.26 12.83 1.64
C ALA A 167 -12.74 12.50 0.22
N GLU A 168 -12.71 11.21 -0.15
CA GLU A 168 -13.08 10.73 -1.49
C GLU A 168 -14.54 10.30 -1.63
N GLY A 169 -15.34 10.35 -0.56
CA GLY A 169 -16.70 9.80 -0.55
C GLY A 169 -16.73 8.26 -0.67
N GLY A 170 -15.66 7.59 -0.25
CA GLY A 170 -15.59 6.14 -0.16
C GLY A 170 -16.48 5.58 0.96
N THR A 171 -16.92 4.34 0.77
CA THR A 171 -17.82 3.66 1.71
C THR A 171 -17.15 2.46 2.38
N CYS A 172 -17.69 1.97 3.50
CA CYS A 172 -17.08 0.90 4.30
C CYS A 172 -16.80 -0.36 3.46
N ILE A 173 -17.75 -0.74 2.60
CA ILE A 173 -17.65 -1.95 1.77
C ILE A 173 -16.63 -1.82 0.61
N ASP A 174 -16.09 -0.63 0.34
CA ASP A 174 -15.01 -0.48 -0.66
C ASP A 174 -13.76 -1.24 -0.21
N CYS A 175 -13.46 -1.24 1.09
CA CYS A 175 -12.31 -1.95 1.67
C CYS A 175 -12.71 -3.19 2.47
N HIS A 176 -13.78 -3.14 3.26
CA HIS A 176 -14.15 -4.21 4.18
C HIS A 176 -15.07 -5.27 3.54
N LYS A 177 -14.59 -5.99 2.50
CA LYS A 177 -15.35 -7.09 1.88
C LYS A 177 -15.05 -8.43 2.52
N GLY A 178 -16.11 -9.21 2.83
CA GLY A 178 -15.96 -10.55 3.45
C GLY A 178 -15.67 -10.49 4.95
N ILE A 179 -16.28 -9.53 5.66
CA ILE A 179 -16.05 -9.30 7.10
C ILE A 179 -16.54 -10.46 7.97
N ALA A 180 -17.75 -10.94 7.67
CA ALA A 180 -18.44 -11.95 8.48
C ALA A 180 -18.49 -13.33 7.82
N HIS A 181 -18.13 -13.42 6.54
CA HIS A 181 -18.33 -14.58 5.69
C HIS A 181 -17.07 -14.86 4.86
N LYS A 182 -16.91 -16.12 4.42
CA LYS A 182 -15.77 -16.59 3.63
C LYS A 182 -15.42 -15.59 2.52
N PRO A 183 -14.21 -15.02 2.53
CA PRO A 183 -13.86 -13.92 1.64
C PRO A 183 -13.67 -14.42 0.20
N VAL A 184 -14.39 -13.79 -0.74
CA VAL A 184 -14.31 -14.09 -2.18
C VAL A 184 -14.01 -12.83 -3.00
N HIS A 185 -13.53 -11.76 -2.37
CA HIS A 185 -13.30 -10.47 -3.05
C HIS A 185 -12.10 -10.50 -4.00
N HIS A 186 -11.12 -11.38 -3.79
CA HIS A 186 -9.99 -11.60 -4.70
C HIS A 186 -10.42 -12.04 -6.11
N LEU A 187 -11.62 -12.62 -6.24
CA LEU A 187 -12.18 -13.01 -7.54
C LEU A 187 -12.63 -11.78 -8.37
N LEU A 188 -12.79 -10.61 -7.76
CA LEU A 188 -13.06 -9.36 -8.50
C LEU A 188 -11.87 -9.00 -9.38
N GLU A 189 -10.65 -9.05 -8.82
CA GLU A 189 -9.42 -8.74 -9.55
C GLU A 189 -9.20 -9.74 -10.68
N GLN A 190 -9.42 -11.03 -10.44
CA GLN A 190 -9.33 -12.07 -11.49
C GLN A 190 -10.34 -11.84 -12.62
N GLU A 191 -11.58 -11.45 -12.30
CA GLU A 191 -12.60 -11.13 -13.31
C GLU A 191 -12.23 -9.88 -14.12
N GLU A 192 -11.66 -8.86 -13.48
CA GLU A 192 -11.16 -7.64 -14.14
C GLU A 192 -9.96 -7.93 -15.05
N GLU A 193 -8.99 -8.71 -14.57
CA GLU A 193 -7.83 -9.17 -15.34
C GLU A 193 -8.24 -10.00 -16.56
N GLN A 194 -9.18 -10.93 -16.39
CA GLN A 194 -9.73 -11.74 -17.48
C GLN A 194 -10.43 -10.86 -18.53
N LYS A 195 -11.28 -9.92 -18.10
CA LYS A 195 -11.94 -8.97 -19.00
C LYS A 195 -10.93 -8.09 -19.72
N ALA A 196 -9.90 -7.61 -19.03
CA ALA A 196 -8.83 -6.81 -19.63
C ALA A 196 -8.04 -7.63 -20.66
N ALA A 197 -7.73 -8.90 -20.36
CA ALA A 197 -7.05 -9.81 -21.27
C ALA A 197 -7.91 -10.15 -22.50
N GLU A 198 -9.20 -10.37 -22.31
CA GLU A 198 -10.15 -10.58 -23.42
C GLU A 198 -10.32 -9.32 -24.27
N ALA A 199 -10.46 -8.15 -23.66
CA ALA A 199 -10.51 -6.87 -24.36
C ALA A 199 -9.20 -6.59 -25.13
N ALA A 200 -8.05 -6.93 -24.55
CA ALA A 200 -6.75 -6.83 -25.22
C ALA A 200 -6.64 -7.79 -26.40
N LYS A 201 -7.13 -9.03 -26.28
CA LYS A 201 -7.21 -10.00 -27.40
C LYS A 201 -8.11 -9.48 -28.51
N GLN A 202 -9.32 -9.02 -28.17
CA GLN A 202 -10.27 -8.45 -29.13
C GLN A 202 -9.70 -7.20 -29.82
N LYS A 203 -9.00 -6.35 -29.08
CA LYS A 203 -8.30 -5.18 -29.62
C LYS A 203 -7.16 -5.60 -30.56
N ALA A 204 -6.34 -6.57 -30.19
CA ALA A 204 -5.26 -7.08 -31.04
C ALA A 204 -5.81 -7.72 -32.34
N GLU A 205 -6.91 -8.46 -32.25
CA GLU A 205 -7.61 -9.04 -33.41
C GLU A 205 -8.24 -7.98 -34.31
N ALA A 206 -8.73 -6.87 -33.73
CA ALA A 206 -9.27 -5.73 -34.47
C ALA A 206 -8.15 -4.87 -35.11
N ASP A 207 -7.04 -4.65 -34.40
CA ASP A 207 -5.88 -3.89 -34.88
C ASP A 207 -5.15 -4.66 -35.99
N ALA A 208 -5.11 -6.00 -35.94
CA ALA A 208 -4.59 -6.85 -37.01
C ALA A 208 -5.40 -6.78 -38.32
N LYS A 209 -6.62 -6.22 -38.29
CA LYS A 209 -7.51 -6.05 -39.47
C LYS A 209 -7.50 -4.63 -40.04
N LYS A 210 -6.66 -3.72 -39.52
CA LYS A 210 -6.64 -2.30 -39.94
C LYS A 210 -5.33 -1.97 -40.67
N PRO A 211 -5.35 -1.26 -41.82
CA PRO A 211 -4.13 -0.74 -42.42
C PRO A 211 -3.50 0.31 -41.50
N ALA A 212 -2.17 0.27 -41.37
CA ALA A 212 -1.40 1.10 -40.44
C ALA A 212 -1.65 2.60 -40.67
N ALA A 213 -2.19 3.26 -39.64
CA ALA A 213 -2.19 4.71 -39.50
C ALA A 213 -1.37 5.08 -38.27
N THR A 214 -0.52 6.10 -38.42
CA THR A 214 0.41 6.65 -37.45
C THR A 214 -0.29 7.08 -36.15
N ALA A 215 0.15 6.53 -35.02
CA ALA A 215 -0.36 6.86 -33.70
C ALA A 215 0.37 8.08 -33.12
N ALA A 216 -0.41 9.11 -32.81
CA ALA A 216 -0.01 10.27 -32.01
C ALA A 216 0.03 9.92 -30.51
N ALA A 217 0.94 10.58 -29.78
CA ALA A 217 1.16 10.43 -28.36
C ALA A 217 -0.03 10.94 -27.50
N PRO A 218 -0.40 10.26 -26.39
CA PRO A 218 -1.39 10.79 -25.45
C PRO A 218 -0.76 11.73 -24.42
N ALA A 219 -1.56 12.74 -24.06
CA ALA A 219 -1.24 13.87 -23.20
C ALA A 219 -1.24 13.55 -21.70
N SER A 220 -0.49 14.36 -20.96
CA SER A 220 -0.24 14.35 -19.52
C SER A 220 -1.37 14.94 -18.66
N ALA A 221 -1.38 14.59 -17.37
CA ALA A 221 -2.18 15.22 -16.32
C ALA A 221 -1.27 15.56 -15.11
N PRO A 222 -1.65 16.50 -14.22
CA PRO A 222 -0.76 17.57 -13.76
C PRO A 222 0.11 17.20 -12.53
N ALA A 223 1.38 17.58 -12.59
CA ALA A 223 2.35 17.45 -11.52
C ALA A 223 2.23 18.59 -10.48
N ALA A 224 2.39 18.24 -9.21
CA ALA A 224 2.79 19.19 -8.18
C ALA A 224 4.13 19.82 -8.55
N ALA A 225 4.33 21.09 -8.13
CA ALA A 225 5.42 21.96 -8.59
C ALA A 225 6.79 21.23 -8.66
N PRO A 226 7.40 21.14 -9.85
CA PRO A 226 8.69 20.48 -10.01
C PRO A 226 9.79 21.30 -9.33
N ALA A 227 10.73 20.60 -8.70
CA ALA A 227 12.04 21.17 -8.42
C ALA A 227 12.63 21.71 -9.74
N PRO A 228 13.28 22.89 -9.75
CA PRO A 228 13.86 23.43 -10.97
C PRO A 228 14.87 22.43 -11.53
N ALA A 229 14.73 22.13 -12.82
CA ALA A 229 15.65 21.27 -13.54
C ALA A 229 17.07 21.88 -13.45
N ALA A 230 18.03 21.09 -12.99
CA ALA A 230 19.42 21.46 -13.06
C ALA A 230 19.90 21.42 -14.52
N ALA A 231 20.71 22.41 -14.92
CA ALA A 231 21.44 22.38 -16.17
C ALA A 231 22.38 21.14 -16.20
N PRO A 232 22.57 20.49 -17.36
CA PRO A 232 23.49 19.37 -17.48
C PRO A 232 24.91 19.81 -17.11
N VAL A 233 25.57 19.06 -16.22
CA VAL A 233 26.99 19.25 -15.93
C VAL A 233 27.77 18.67 -17.10
N ALA A 234 28.18 19.51 -18.04
CA ALA A 234 29.19 19.14 -19.03
C ALA A 234 30.51 18.92 -18.29
N GLY A 235 31.20 17.81 -18.58
CA GLY A 235 32.37 17.32 -17.86
C GLY A 235 33.37 18.43 -17.49
N GLY A 236 33.39 18.80 -16.20
CA GLY A 236 34.41 19.62 -15.60
C GLY A 236 35.61 18.77 -15.15
N ALA A 237 36.75 19.42 -14.94
CA ALA A 237 37.93 18.75 -14.39
C ALA A 237 37.61 18.11 -13.01
N GLN A 238 38.06 16.87 -12.82
CA GLN A 238 37.89 16.12 -11.57
C GLN A 238 38.42 16.93 -10.39
N LEU A 239 37.53 17.39 -9.50
CA LEU A 239 37.93 18.08 -8.27
C LEU A 239 38.67 17.12 -7.32
N PRO A 240 39.54 17.62 -6.42
CA PRO A 240 40.17 16.78 -5.40
C PRO A 240 39.11 16.10 -4.51
N PRO A 241 39.45 15.00 -3.80
CA PRO A 241 38.54 14.38 -2.85
C PRO A 241 37.96 15.40 -1.87
N VAL A 242 36.64 15.35 -1.65
CA VAL A 242 35.96 16.20 -0.69
C VAL A 242 36.51 15.91 0.71
N THR A 243 36.87 16.97 1.42
CA THR A 243 37.27 16.87 2.82
C THR A 243 36.28 17.69 3.63
N GLY A 244 35.68 17.06 4.63
CA GLY A 244 34.70 17.71 5.49
C GLY A 244 35.37 18.51 6.58
N LYS A 245 34.78 19.66 6.94
CA LYS A 245 35.11 20.34 8.20
C LYS A 245 34.68 19.47 9.38
N ALA A 246 35.31 19.68 10.54
CA ALA A 246 34.85 19.07 11.78
C ALA A 246 33.47 19.62 12.14
N VAL A 247 32.50 18.72 12.37
CA VAL A 247 31.12 19.08 12.75
C VAL A 247 30.94 18.83 14.24
N ASP A 248 30.41 19.83 14.95
CA ASP A 248 29.98 19.69 16.34
C ASP A 248 28.60 19.02 16.39
N TRP A 249 28.60 17.68 16.36
CA TRP A 249 27.38 16.86 16.36
C TRP A 249 26.50 17.03 17.60
N SER A 250 26.98 17.66 18.68
CA SER A 250 26.17 17.94 19.86
C SER A 250 25.09 19.00 19.60
N LYS A 251 25.31 19.88 18.61
CA LYS A 251 24.39 20.95 18.21
C LYS A 251 23.45 20.58 17.08
N VAL A 252 23.64 19.39 16.49
CA VAL A 252 22.81 18.90 15.37
C VAL A 252 21.71 18.01 15.91
N ALA A 253 20.46 18.34 15.57
CA ALA A 253 19.28 17.58 15.97
C ALA A 253 19.36 16.14 15.43
N GLU A 254 18.92 15.20 16.27
CA GLU A 254 18.86 13.78 15.93
C GLU A 254 17.48 13.43 15.37
N THR A 255 17.46 12.81 14.18
CA THR A 255 16.29 12.12 13.65
C THR A 255 16.46 10.62 13.87
N LYS A 256 15.47 9.99 14.50
CA LYS A 256 15.42 8.53 14.65
C LYS A 256 14.50 7.93 13.60
N THR A 257 14.99 6.89 12.93
CA THR A 257 14.22 6.07 12.00
C THR A 257 14.56 4.59 12.20
N VAL A 258 13.83 3.71 11.54
CA VAL A 258 14.05 2.27 11.60
C VAL A 258 14.18 1.73 10.20
N LEU A 259 15.31 1.08 9.93
CA LEU A 259 15.50 0.28 8.74
C LEU A 259 14.93 -1.11 9.00
N PHE A 260 14.22 -1.69 8.05
CA PHE A 260 13.63 -3.02 8.19
C PHE A 260 14.09 -3.93 7.06
N TYR A 261 14.09 -5.24 7.33
CA TYR A 261 14.37 -6.23 6.30
C TYR A 261 13.13 -6.37 5.40
N PRO A 262 13.24 -6.08 4.08
CA PRO A 262 12.08 -6.00 3.21
C PRO A 262 11.68 -7.33 2.56
N GLY A 263 12.45 -8.40 2.76
CA GLY A 263 12.22 -9.69 2.11
C GLY A 263 12.28 -9.58 0.59
N GLN A 264 11.21 -10.00 -0.08
CA GLN A 264 11.04 -10.05 -1.55
C GLN A 264 9.97 -9.05 -2.03
N THR A 265 9.85 -7.89 -1.38
CA THR A 265 8.86 -6.86 -1.73
C THR A 265 9.40 -5.88 -2.78
N ALA A 266 9.28 -6.23 -4.07
CA ALA A 266 9.66 -5.35 -5.18
C ALA A 266 8.64 -4.22 -5.44
N MET A 267 8.98 -3.25 -6.30
CA MET A 267 8.04 -2.22 -6.74
C MET A 267 6.81 -2.84 -7.43
N GLU A 268 6.97 -3.92 -8.18
CA GLU A 268 5.82 -4.64 -8.76
C GLU A 268 4.91 -5.22 -7.69
N TRP A 269 5.45 -5.68 -6.55
CA TRP A 269 4.66 -6.15 -5.41
C TRP A 269 3.86 -5.00 -4.78
N ILE A 270 4.47 -3.81 -4.64
CA ILE A 270 3.82 -2.61 -4.10
C ILE A 270 2.66 -2.13 -4.98
N LEU A 271 2.75 -2.36 -6.29
CA LEU A 271 1.80 -1.93 -7.31
C LEU A 271 0.70 -2.96 -7.64
N THR A 272 0.76 -4.16 -7.04
CA THR A 272 -0.23 -5.22 -7.21
C THR A 272 -1.17 -5.29 -6.00
N GLY A 273 -2.48 -5.12 -6.24
CA GLY A 273 -3.51 -5.02 -5.20
C GLY A 273 -3.64 -6.26 -4.31
N THR A 274 -3.68 -7.45 -4.92
CA THR A 274 -3.67 -8.75 -4.22
C THR A 274 -2.48 -8.95 -3.28
N ASP A 275 -1.33 -8.38 -3.62
CA ASP A 275 -0.09 -8.51 -2.88
C ASP A 275 0.01 -7.47 -1.75
N HIS A 276 -0.27 -6.22 -2.10
CA HIS A 276 -0.14 -5.04 -1.24
C HIS A 276 -1.43 -4.22 -1.20
N GLY A 277 -2.13 -4.28 -0.06
CA GLY A 277 -3.37 -3.53 0.16
C GLY A 277 -3.26 -2.00 0.13
N GLY A 278 -2.04 -1.44 0.11
CA GLY A 278 -1.79 0.00 -0.04
C GLY A 278 -1.73 0.50 -1.50
N THR A 279 -1.84 -0.40 -2.49
CA THR A 279 -1.68 -0.07 -3.92
C THR A 279 -2.52 1.13 -4.37
N ARG A 280 -3.81 1.17 -3.99
CA ARG A 280 -4.72 2.26 -4.39
C ARG A 280 -4.25 3.61 -3.82
N ALA A 281 -3.86 3.64 -2.55
CA ALA A 281 -3.42 4.88 -1.89
C ALA A 281 -2.11 5.39 -2.50
N PHE A 282 -1.16 4.48 -2.75
CA PHE A 282 0.11 4.82 -3.40
C PHE A 282 -0.08 5.43 -4.79
N LYS A 283 -0.92 4.81 -5.63
CA LYS A 283 -1.25 5.32 -6.98
C LYS A 283 -1.90 6.70 -6.94
N LYS A 284 -2.55 7.06 -5.82
CA LYS A 284 -3.18 8.38 -5.62
C LYS A 284 -2.26 9.44 -5.03
N GLY A 285 -1.03 9.09 -4.66
CA GLY A 285 -0.03 10.06 -4.23
C GLY A 285 0.47 9.88 -2.80
N ASP A 286 -0.14 9.00 -2.00
CA ASP A 286 0.35 8.74 -0.64
C ASP A 286 1.76 8.12 -0.70
N ARG A 287 2.61 8.55 0.23
CA ARG A 287 3.96 8.00 0.39
C ARG A 287 3.94 6.74 1.27
N CYS A 288 4.98 5.91 1.16
CA CYS A 288 5.15 4.79 2.08
C CYS A 288 5.21 5.28 3.53
N PHE A 289 5.84 6.43 3.78
CA PHE A 289 5.93 7.08 5.09
C PHE A 289 4.57 7.26 5.77
N GLU A 290 3.57 7.76 5.04
CA GLU A 290 2.26 8.10 5.59
C GLU A 290 1.52 6.88 6.16
N CYS A 291 1.83 5.69 5.65
CA CYS A 291 1.21 4.44 6.09
C CYS A 291 2.09 3.62 7.05
N HIS A 292 3.41 3.62 6.85
CA HIS A 292 4.33 2.63 7.43
C HIS A 292 5.29 3.17 8.49
N SER A 293 5.38 4.48 8.73
CA SER A 293 6.43 5.07 9.59
C SER A 293 6.47 4.52 11.02
N ASN A 294 5.35 4.05 11.55
CA ASN A 294 5.25 3.52 12.91
C ASN A 294 5.18 1.97 12.99
N GLU A 295 5.41 1.25 11.88
CA GLU A 295 5.29 -0.22 11.86
C GLU A 295 6.44 -0.93 11.10
N THR A 296 7.48 -0.22 10.69
CA THR A 296 8.62 -0.81 9.95
C THR A 296 9.30 -1.95 10.72
N ALA A 297 9.45 -1.83 12.05
CA ALA A 297 9.99 -2.92 12.88
C ALA A 297 9.12 -4.20 12.82
N ASP A 298 7.80 -4.04 12.97
CA ASP A 298 6.82 -5.13 12.88
C ASP A 298 6.78 -5.75 11.47
N MET A 299 6.95 -4.92 10.44
CA MET A 299 7.08 -5.39 9.06
C MET A 299 8.29 -6.30 8.91
N GLY A 300 9.46 -5.84 9.36
CA GLY A 300 10.69 -6.63 9.35
C GLY A 300 10.54 -7.97 10.08
N ALA A 301 9.86 -7.97 11.24
CA ALA A 301 9.61 -9.19 12.03
C ALA A 301 8.81 -10.24 11.24
N LYS A 302 7.79 -9.82 10.49
CA LYS A 302 7.01 -10.72 9.63
C LYS A 302 7.80 -11.26 8.44
N MET A 303 8.74 -10.48 7.90
CA MET A 303 9.59 -10.90 6.79
C MET A 303 10.61 -11.94 7.27
N VAL A 304 11.33 -11.68 8.37
CA VAL A 304 12.34 -12.63 8.87
C VAL A 304 11.74 -13.92 9.41
N SER A 305 10.46 -13.92 9.81
CA SER A 305 9.76 -15.14 10.21
C SER A 305 9.18 -15.93 9.02
N GLY A 306 9.22 -15.39 7.80
CA GLY A 306 8.56 -15.94 6.63
C GLY A 306 7.03 -15.82 6.63
N ALA A 307 6.44 -15.09 7.59
CA ALA A 307 4.99 -14.92 7.68
C ALA A 307 4.42 -14.07 6.53
N LYS A 308 5.24 -13.20 5.93
CA LYS A 308 4.87 -12.39 4.78
C LYS A 308 6.09 -12.19 3.89
N ALA A 309 5.89 -12.22 2.57
CA ALA A 309 6.81 -11.78 1.51
C ALA A 309 8.30 -12.15 1.67
N GLU A 310 8.60 -13.27 2.31
CA GLU A 310 9.92 -13.91 2.30
C GLU A 310 9.71 -15.43 2.28
N LYS A 311 10.06 -16.06 1.16
CA LYS A 311 9.90 -17.51 1.00
C LYS A 311 11.09 -18.31 1.52
N THR A 312 12.22 -17.64 1.74
CA THR A 312 13.50 -18.23 2.13
C THR A 312 14.09 -17.48 3.32
N PRO A 313 13.46 -17.53 4.52
CA PRO A 313 13.96 -16.80 5.68
C PRO A 313 15.37 -17.25 6.07
N ILE A 314 16.22 -16.29 6.43
CA ILE A 314 17.58 -16.56 6.93
C ILE A 314 17.50 -16.72 8.45
N PRO A 315 17.92 -17.87 9.01
CA PRO A 315 17.95 -18.07 10.46
C PRO A 315 18.75 -16.96 11.17
N GLY A 316 18.21 -16.41 12.26
CA GLY A 316 18.88 -15.36 13.04
C GLY A 316 18.93 -13.98 12.37
N LYS A 317 18.41 -13.81 11.15
CA LYS A 317 18.43 -12.51 10.47
C LYS A 317 17.67 -11.47 11.28
N ARG A 318 18.35 -10.36 11.54
CA ARG A 318 17.79 -9.20 12.23
C ARG A 318 16.57 -8.67 11.48
N ALA A 319 15.46 -8.45 12.17
CA ALA A 319 14.23 -7.90 11.59
C ALA A 319 14.37 -6.43 11.20
N ALA A 320 15.00 -5.64 12.07
CA ALA A 320 15.10 -4.20 11.93
C ALA A 320 16.34 -3.64 12.63
N ILE A 321 16.81 -2.49 12.14
CA ILE A 321 17.94 -1.73 12.67
C ILE A 321 17.44 -0.33 13.03
N PRO A 322 17.46 0.08 14.31
CA PRO A 322 17.24 1.48 14.66
C PRO A 322 18.42 2.29 14.13
N LEU A 323 18.11 3.37 13.41
CA LEU A 323 19.08 4.27 12.81
C LEU A 323 18.88 5.68 13.36
N SER A 324 19.93 6.23 13.94
CA SER A 324 20.04 7.64 14.26
C SER A 324 20.72 8.36 13.09
N VAL A 325 20.11 9.46 12.65
CA VAL A 325 20.62 10.32 11.59
C VAL A 325 20.74 11.74 12.11
N LYS A 326 21.90 12.34 11.93
CA LYS A 326 22.11 13.79 12.08
C LYS A 326 22.55 14.35 10.74
N ALA A 327 21.99 15.48 10.34
CA ALA A 327 22.33 16.15 9.10
C ALA A 327 22.68 17.62 9.36
N ALA A 328 23.76 18.09 8.76
CA ALA A 328 24.17 19.48 8.76
C ALA A 328 24.67 19.86 7.38
N TYR A 329 24.72 21.14 7.04
CA TYR A 329 25.23 21.58 5.75
C TYR A 329 25.84 22.98 5.83
N ASP A 330 26.80 23.25 4.95
CA ASP A 330 27.36 24.59 4.73
C ASP A 330 27.13 25.03 3.27
N ALA A 331 27.82 26.07 2.80
CA ALA A 331 27.66 26.57 1.43
C ALA A 331 28.03 25.54 0.34
N ASP A 332 28.89 24.57 0.68
CA ASP A 332 29.51 23.68 -0.29
C ASP A 332 29.13 22.20 -0.07
N ASN A 333 28.88 21.79 1.17
CA ASN A 333 28.78 20.38 1.54
C ASN A 333 27.58 20.05 2.44
N LEU A 334 27.02 18.87 2.22
CA LEU A 334 26.16 18.14 3.14
C LEU A 334 27.03 17.24 4.03
N TYR A 335 26.77 17.29 5.33
CA TYR A 335 27.37 16.43 6.34
C TYR A 335 26.28 15.55 6.95
N MET A 336 26.54 14.25 7.04
CA MET A 336 25.62 13.33 7.72
C MET A 336 26.37 12.44 8.69
N ARG A 337 25.69 12.06 9.77
CA ARG A 337 26.17 11.09 10.75
C ARG A 337 25.09 10.05 11.00
N PHE A 338 25.47 8.80 10.82
CA PHE A 338 24.65 7.63 10.99
C PHE A 338 25.16 6.85 12.20
N GLU A 339 24.26 6.50 13.12
CA GLU A 339 24.56 5.56 14.20
C GLU A 339 23.53 4.43 14.24
N PHE A 340 24.01 3.20 14.42
CA PHE A 340 23.15 2.03 14.60
C PHE A 340 23.88 0.94 15.38
N PRO A 341 23.15 0.05 16.09
CA PRO A 341 23.76 -1.02 16.85
C PRO A 341 24.44 -2.04 15.94
N ALA A 342 25.66 -2.42 16.29
CA ALA A 342 26.33 -3.57 15.71
C ALA A 342 25.54 -4.85 16.04
N GLY A 343 25.67 -5.86 15.18
CA GLY A 343 25.01 -7.16 15.36
C GLY A 343 26.00 -8.30 15.53
N PRO A 344 25.56 -9.42 16.14
CA PRO A 344 26.31 -10.65 16.05
C PRO A 344 26.32 -11.14 14.59
N HIS A 345 27.32 -11.96 14.26
CA HIS A 345 27.33 -12.66 12.99
C HIS A 345 26.39 -13.87 13.04
N ASN A 346 25.47 -13.99 12.08
CA ASN A 346 24.65 -15.18 11.88
C ASN A 346 25.04 -15.84 10.56
N GLU A 347 25.53 -17.08 10.63
CA GLU A 347 25.97 -17.78 9.42
C GLU A 347 24.83 -17.96 8.44
N VAL A 348 25.03 -17.48 7.21
CA VAL A 348 24.07 -17.61 6.12
C VAL A 348 24.26 -18.97 5.45
N PRO A 349 23.24 -19.86 5.46
CA PRO A 349 23.41 -21.25 4.99
C PRO A 349 23.81 -21.40 3.52
N PHE A 350 23.42 -20.44 2.68
CA PHE A 350 23.72 -20.46 1.24
C PHE A 350 25.00 -19.72 0.85
N ALA A 351 25.68 -19.07 1.81
CA ALA A 351 26.91 -18.35 1.55
C ALA A 351 28.13 -19.20 1.95
N LYS A 352 29.14 -19.26 1.09
CA LYS A 352 30.40 -19.95 1.40
C LYS A 352 31.06 -19.30 2.62
N GLY A 353 31.31 -20.07 3.67
CA GLY A 353 31.87 -19.56 4.92
C GLY A 353 30.92 -18.66 5.72
N GLY A 354 29.60 -18.78 5.50
CA GLY A 354 28.56 -18.08 6.25
C GLY A 354 28.41 -16.59 5.94
N LYS A 355 29.29 -16.00 5.11
CA LYS A 355 29.34 -14.57 4.80
C LYS A 355 29.09 -14.31 3.32
N MET A 356 28.13 -13.43 2.99
CA MET A 356 27.86 -13.09 1.58
C MET A 356 28.88 -12.10 1.00
N ASP A 357 29.49 -11.29 1.85
CA ASP A 357 30.51 -10.27 1.54
C ASP A 357 31.59 -10.30 2.63
N PRO A 358 32.55 -11.25 2.58
CA PRO A 358 33.52 -11.48 3.65
C PRO A 358 34.39 -10.26 4.00
N GLU A 359 34.61 -9.37 3.04
CA GLU A 359 35.46 -8.18 3.19
C GLU A 359 34.76 -7.04 3.93
N ASN A 360 33.42 -7.07 4.02
CA ASN A 360 32.64 -5.96 4.54
C ASN A 360 31.58 -6.43 5.53
N GLU A 361 31.86 -6.32 6.84
CA GLU A 361 30.87 -6.55 7.91
C GLU A 361 29.63 -5.67 7.70
N VAL A 362 29.85 -4.42 7.29
CA VAL A 362 28.77 -3.46 7.05
C VAL A 362 28.98 -2.64 5.79
N LYS A 363 27.88 -2.33 5.10
CA LYS A 363 27.81 -1.23 4.11
C LYS A 363 26.66 -0.30 4.44
N VAL A 364 26.87 0.99 4.31
CA VAL A 364 25.84 2.04 4.47
C VAL A 364 25.68 2.74 3.14
N ALA A 365 24.46 2.83 2.62
CA ALA A 365 24.17 3.54 1.39
C ALA A 365 23.07 4.58 1.60
N MET A 366 23.18 5.68 0.86
CA MET A 366 22.17 6.72 0.78
C MET A 366 21.80 6.91 -0.69
N MET A 367 20.51 6.95 -0.95
CA MET A 367 19.95 7.24 -2.26
C MET A 367 19.17 8.55 -2.21
N ILE A 368 19.32 9.40 -3.22
CA ILE A 368 18.66 10.71 -3.30
C ILE A 368 17.89 10.80 -4.62
N ASP A 369 16.62 11.16 -4.52
CA ASP A 369 15.81 11.55 -5.67
C ASP A 369 16.01 13.03 -6.00
N ASN A 370 16.22 13.32 -7.27
CA ASN A 370 16.32 14.67 -7.81
C ASN A 370 14.98 15.22 -8.35
N GLY A 371 13.89 14.49 -8.11
CA GLY A 371 12.52 14.91 -8.40
C GLY A 371 12.05 14.64 -9.82
N LYS A 372 12.79 13.81 -10.58
CA LYS A 372 12.45 13.45 -11.97
C LYS A 372 12.02 11.99 -12.16
N VAL A 373 12.11 11.17 -11.12
CA VAL A 373 11.69 9.76 -11.16
C VAL A 373 10.27 9.65 -10.56
N ASP A 374 9.29 9.22 -11.35
CA ASP A 374 7.84 9.37 -11.08
C ASP A 374 7.37 8.86 -9.71
N MET A 375 7.96 7.75 -9.25
CA MET A 375 7.59 7.11 -8.00
C MET A 375 8.58 7.38 -6.86
N ALA A 376 9.73 7.98 -7.13
CA ALA A 376 10.79 8.16 -6.15
C ALA A 376 10.36 9.11 -5.02
N ALA A 377 9.63 10.17 -5.34
CA ALA A 377 9.10 11.10 -4.34
C ALA A 377 8.18 10.42 -3.29
N ARG A 378 7.53 9.29 -3.66
CA ARG A 378 6.56 8.55 -2.83
C ARG A 378 7.10 7.26 -2.24
N SER A 379 8.13 6.69 -2.85
CA SER A 379 8.67 5.36 -2.48
C SER A 379 10.17 5.39 -2.17
N GLY A 380 10.84 6.52 -2.34
CA GLY A 380 12.27 6.66 -2.14
C GLY A 380 13.05 5.67 -3.00
N CYS A 381 13.98 4.95 -2.36
CA CYS A 381 14.83 3.97 -3.04
C CYS A 381 14.07 2.75 -3.59
N TRP A 382 12.81 2.55 -3.20
CA TRP A 382 12.02 1.39 -3.62
C TRP A 382 11.67 1.39 -5.10
N THR A 383 11.52 2.56 -5.70
CA THR A 383 11.25 2.69 -7.14
C THR A 383 12.29 2.00 -8.02
N SER A 384 13.48 1.73 -7.46
CA SER A 384 14.55 1.05 -8.17
C SER A 384 14.69 -0.45 -7.88
N CYS A 385 13.83 -0.97 -7.02
CA CYS A 385 13.88 -2.35 -6.53
C CYS A 385 12.87 -3.21 -7.28
N HIS A 386 13.35 -4.09 -8.15
CA HIS A 386 12.50 -4.87 -9.04
C HIS A 386 12.59 -6.37 -8.74
N SER A 387 11.52 -7.08 -9.08
CA SER A 387 11.41 -8.53 -8.84
C SER A 387 12.43 -9.36 -9.64
N ASP A 388 12.95 -8.78 -10.72
CA ASP A 388 13.97 -9.36 -11.60
C ASP A 388 15.41 -8.98 -11.23
N ALA A 389 15.60 -8.23 -10.14
CA ALA A 389 16.93 -7.93 -9.62
C ALA A 389 17.60 -9.18 -9.01
N ARG A 390 18.92 -9.09 -8.78
CA ARG A 390 19.71 -10.16 -8.14
C ARG A 390 19.02 -10.75 -6.90
N ASP A 391 18.96 -12.08 -6.85
CA ASP A 391 18.41 -12.90 -5.76
C ASP A 391 16.91 -12.71 -5.49
N MET A 392 16.18 -11.98 -6.35
CA MET A 392 14.73 -11.78 -6.28
C MET A 392 13.96 -12.84 -7.08
N PRO A 393 12.65 -13.03 -6.84
CA PRO A 393 11.89 -14.18 -7.33
C PRO A 393 11.83 -14.36 -8.86
N THR A 394 11.94 -13.27 -9.63
CA THR A 394 11.87 -13.30 -11.10
C THR A 394 13.20 -12.93 -11.75
N ALA A 395 14.31 -13.05 -10.99
CA ALA A 395 15.65 -12.84 -11.53
C ALA A 395 15.89 -13.73 -12.76
N PRO A 396 16.43 -13.19 -13.87
CA PRO A 396 16.65 -13.97 -15.07
C PRO A 396 17.67 -15.09 -14.85
N ALA A 397 17.49 -16.18 -15.58
CA ALA A 397 18.46 -17.27 -15.61
C ALA A 397 19.79 -16.80 -16.21
N ALA A 398 20.90 -17.37 -15.74
CA ALA A 398 22.24 -16.97 -16.18
C ALA A 398 22.43 -17.03 -17.71
N GLY A 399 21.83 -18.01 -18.39
CA GLY A 399 21.90 -18.14 -19.86
C GLY A 399 21.15 -17.06 -20.65
N SER A 400 20.28 -16.29 -20.01
CA SER A 400 19.56 -15.18 -20.64
C SER A 400 20.31 -13.85 -20.52
N LEU A 401 21.27 -13.75 -19.60
CA LEU A 401 22.08 -12.54 -19.39
C LEU A 401 22.98 -12.25 -20.60
N GLY A 402 23.30 -10.98 -20.83
CA GLY A 402 24.13 -10.51 -21.95
C GLY A 402 23.39 -10.34 -23.28
N THR A 403 22.10 -10.69 -23.33
CA THR A 403 21.26 -10.53 -24.53
C THR A 403 20.70 -9.11 -24.69
N ALA A 404 20.48 -8.40 -23.58
CA ALA A 404 20.00 -7.02 -23.57
C ALA A 404 21.14 -6.03 -23.83
N LYS A 405 20.88 -5.02 -24.67
CA LYS A 405 21.82 -3.91 -24.92
C LYS A 405 21.56 -2.75 -23.93
N GLY A 406 22.60 -1.97 -23.61
CA GLY A 406 22.48 -0.78 -22.75
C GLY A 406 22.55 -1.04 -21.25
N ILE A 407 22.84 -2.27 -20.83
CA ILE A 407 23.13 -2.66 -19.45
C ILE A 407 24.28 -3.68 -19.42
N ASP A 408 25.05 -3.70 -18.34
CA ASP A 408 26.11 -4.68 -18.09
C ASP A 408 25.63 -5.77 -17.13
N THR A 409 25.40 -6.96 -17.67
CA THR A 409 25.07 -8.16 -16.88
C THR A 409 26.22 -9.16 -16.81
N SER A 410 27.46 -8.75 -17.16
CA SER A 410 28.65 -9.62 -17.12
C SER A 410 28.95 -10.16 -15.71
N HIS A 411 28.48 -9.45 -14.68
CA HIS A 411 28.55 -9.86 -13.28
C HIS A 411 27.60 -11.03 -12.93
N GLY A 412 26.78 -11.50 -13.86
CA GLY A 412 25.90 -12.66 -13.68
C GLY A 412 24.55 -12.36 -13.01
N TYR A 413 24.14 -11.08 -12.96
CA TYR A 413 22.84 -10.68 -12.43
C TYR A 413 22.41 -9.30 -12.91
N VAL A 414 21.12 -9.00 -12.75
CA VAL A 414 20.53 -7.67 -12.99
C VAL A 414 20.61 -6.84 -11.72
N THR A 415 20.98 -5.57 -11.85
CA THR A 415 21.05 -4.62 -10.74
C THR A 415 19.78 -3.76 -10.64
N LYS A 416 19.77 -2.79 -9.73
CA LYS A 416 18.68 -1.81 -9.61
C LYS A 416 18.60 -0.95 -10.88
N TYR A 417 17.39 -0.55 -11.26
CA TYR A 417 17.12 0.36 -12.39
C TYR A 417 15.87 1.18 -12.10
N VAL A 418 15.64 2.30 -12.78
CA VAL A 418 14.39 3.06 -12.69
C VAL A 418 13.45 2.68 -13.84
N PRO A 419 12.11 2.64 -13.64
CA PRO A 419 11.15 2.24 -14.67
C PRO A 419 11.27 3.02 -15.99
N GLU A 420 11.63 4.30 -15.92
CA GLU A 420 11.77 5.21 -17.06
C GLU A 420 12.87 4.76 -18.02
N SER A 421 13.83 3.95 -17.55
CA SER A 421 14.88 3.37 -18.38
C SER A 421 14.39 2.20 -19.25
N ARG A 422 13.13 1.78 -19.08
CA ARG A 422 12.52 0.67 -19.81
C ARG A 422 11.52 1.15 -20.86
N THR A 423 11.38 0.39 -21.95
CA THR A 423 10.37 0.62 -22.99
C THR A 423 8.98 0.22 -22.52
N GLN A 424 8.90 -0.65 -21.52
CA GLN A 424 7.67 -1.04 -20.84
C GLN A 424 7.93 -1.39 -19.37
N PHE A 425 6.91 -1.27 -18.53
CA PHE A 425 6.94 -1.65 -17.12
C PHE A 425 5.68 -2.46 -16.76
N ASP A 426 5.80 -3.78 -16.80
CA ASP A 426 4.74 -4.75 -16.53
C ASP A 426 4.81 -5.24 -15.07
N THR A 427 3.79 -4.92 -14.28
CA THR A 427 3.67 -5.32 -12.87
C THR A 427 3.13 -6.74 -12.67
N THR A 428 2.57 -7.33 -13.72
CA THR A 428 1.96 -8.67 -13.71
C THR A 428 3.01 -9.73 -14.01
N LYS A 429 3.79 -9.57 -15.08
CA LYS A 429 4.86 -10.51 -15.44
C LYS A 429 6.14 -10.30 -14.62
N ARG A 430 6.42 -9.06 -14.23
CA ARG A 430 7.57 -8.68 -13.38
C ARG A 430 8.93 -9.09 -13.97
N ASP A 431 9.05 -9.04 -15.28
CA ASP A 431 10.22 -9.41 -16.09
C ASP A 431 10.67 -8.25 -17.00
N ASN A 432 10.91 -7.08 -16.39
CA ASN A 432 11.16 -5.84 -17.13
C ASN A 432 12.64 -5.60 -17.47
N TRP A 433 13.55 -6.44 -16.97
CA TRP A 433 14.99 -6.21 -17.00
C TRP A 433 15.58 -6.03 -18.40
N ASP A 434 15.08 -6.77 -19.41
CA ASP A 434 15.61 -6.78 -20.78
C ASP A 434 14.96 -5.73 -21.69
N LYS A 435 13.94 -5.02 -21.19
CA LYS A 435 13.17 -4.02 -21.92
C LYS A 435 13.87 -2.67 -21.93
N VAL A 436 15.19 -2.66 -22.09
CA VAL A 436 16.03 -1.47 -21.96
C VAL A 436 15.79 -0.52 -23.13
N LYS A 437 15.67 0.77 -22.85
CA LYS A 437 15.61 1.80 -23.89
C LYS A 437 16.90 1.90 -24.70
N PRO A 438 16.86 2.40 -25.94
CA PRO A 438 18.06 2.71 -26.72
C PRO A 438 19.02 3.64 -25.96
N GLN A 439 20.33 3.47 -26.17
CA GLN A 439 21.36 4.23 -25.44
C GLN A 439 21.17 5.75 -25.55
N ALA A 440 20.81 6.27 -26.72
CA ALA A 440 20.57 7.70 -26.90
C ALA A 440 19.42 8.24 -26.02
N GLU A 441 18.39 7.44 -25.75
CA GLU A 441 17.33 7.82 -24.81
C GLU A 441 17.84 7.75 -23.35
N LEU A 442 18.67 6.76 -23.01
CA LEU A 442 19.27 6.67 -21.68
C LEU A 442 20.19 7.86 -21.38
N ASP A 443 21.00 8.26 -22.35
CA ASP A 443 21.88 9.43 -22.25
C ASP A 443 21.05 10.71 -22.07
N ALA A 444 19.94 10.83 -22.81
CA ALA A 444 19.02 11.95 -22.67
C ALA A 444 18.31 11.97 -21.30
N LEU A 445 17.91 10.80 -20.77
CA LEU A 445 17.35 10.68 -19.43
C LEU A 445 18.36 11.09 -18.36
N LEU A 446 19.60 10.61 -18.44
CA LEU A 446 20.67 10.95 -17.51
C LEU A 446 20.97 12.47 -17.53
N ALA A 447 21.15 13.03 -18.73
CA ALA A 447 21.40 14.46 -18.92
C ALA A 447 20.22 15.34 -18.46
N GLY A 448 18.99 14.84 -18.61
CA GLY A 448 17.77 15.48 -18.13
C GLY A 448 17.49 15.30 -16.64
N GLY A 449 18.36 14.60 -15.91
CA GLY A 449 18.22 14.37 -14.48
C GLY A 449 17.30 13.22 -14.11
N THR A 450 16.93 12.30 -15.00
CA THR A 450 16.08 11.15 -14.60
C THR A 450 16.96 10.02 -14.08
N PHE A 451 17.35 10.10 -12.81
CA PHE A 451 18.17 9.09 -12.13
C PHE A 451 17.99 9.20 -10.62
N LEU A 452 18.41 8.18 -9.88
CA LEU A 452 18.58 8.26 -8.44
C LEU A 452 20.07 8.34 -8.12
N ASP A 453 20.51 9.39 -7.44
CA ASP A 453 21.87 9.52 -6.94
C ASP A 453 22.09 8.47 -5.85
N LEU A 454 23.22 7.76 -5.90
CA LEU A 454 23.55 6.70 -4.97
C LEU A 454 24.98 6.85 -4.46
N THR A 455 25.11 6.91 -3.14
CA THR A 455 26.39 6.91 -2.43
C THR A 455 26.45 5.70 -1.49
N ARG A 456 27.65 5.14 -1.29
CA ARG A 456 27.85 3.97 -0.43
C ARG A 456 29.22 3.99 0.25
N TRP A 457 29.20 3.65 1.53
CA TRP A 457 30.37 3.28 2.31
C TRP A 457 30.42 1.78 2.52
N LYS A 458 31.63 1.21 2.51
CA LYS A 458 31.92 -0.17 2.89
C LYS A 458 32.86 -0.19 4.09
N SER A 459 32.68 -1.12 5.03
CA SER A 459 33.50 -1.20 6.25
C SER A 459 34.98 -1.51 6.01
N SER A 460 35.36 -1.94 4.80
CA SER A 460 36.75 -1.99 4.33
C SER A 460 37.41 -0.61 4.15
N GLY A 461 36.64 0.49 4.25
CA GLY A 461 37.11 1.87 4.12
C GLY A 461 36.81 2.50 2.75
N VAL A 462 36.17 1.78 1.83
CA VAL A 462 35.88 2.28 0.48
C VAL A 462 34.64 3.17 0.50
N SER A 463 34.76 4.36 -0.11
CA SER A 463 33.65 5.25 -0.45
C SER A 463 33.35 5.17 -1.94
N GLU A 464 32.08 5.07 -2.29
CA GLU A 464 31.60 4.96 -3.67
C GLU A 464 30.47 5.96 -3.90
N GLN A 465 30.39 6.46 -5.13
CA GLN A 465 29.34 7.33 -5.63
C GLN A 465 28.91 6.88 -7.02
N GLY A 466 27.74 7.34 -7.45
CA GLY A 466 27.19 7.09 -8.75
C GLY A 466 25.67 7.22 -8.73
N TYR A 467 24.97 6.40 -9.51
CA TYR A 467 23.54 6.56 -9.72
C TYR A 467 22.85 5.25 -10.12
N VAL A 468 21.53 5.29 -10.15
CA VAL A 468 20.67 4.27 -10.73
C VAL A 468 19.86 4.88 -11.87
N LEU A 469 20.02 4.33 -13.07
CA LEU A 469 19.19 4.62 -14.26
C LEU A 469 18.77 3.29 -14.92
N ALA A 470 19.48 2.83 -15.96
CA ALA A 470 19.21 1.55 -16.61
C ALA A 470 19.79 0.37 -15.82
N GLU A 471 20.80 0.68 -15.02
CA GLU A 471 21.49 -0.17 -14.07
C GLU A 471 22.07 0.68 -12.94
N ARG A 472 22.59 0.03 -11.90
CA ARG A 472 23.33 0.69 -10.83
C ARG A 472 24.79 0.88 -11.23
N VAL A 473 25.20 2.12 -11.36
CA VAL A 473 26.60 2.52 -11.55
C VAL A 473 27.15 3.00 -10.21
N LEU A 474 28.18 2.35 -9.69
CA LEU A 474 28.90 2.78 -8.49
C LEU A 474 30.40 2.64 -8.73
N LYS A 475 31.13 3.72 -8.45
CA LYS A 475 32.59 3.79 -8.61
C LYS A 475 33.20 4.57 -7.43
N PRO A 476 34.49 4.38 -7.10
CA PRO A 476 35.19 5.33 -6.27
C PRO A 476 35.12 6.73 -6.89
N GLY A 477 34.98 7.76 -6.07
CA GLY A 477 34.87 9.14 -6.55
C GLY A 477 35.30 10.16 -5.50
N ASN A 478 35.26 11.44 -5.88
CA ASN A 478 35.85 12.53 -5.12
C ASN A 478 34.81 13.48 -4.50
N ASP A 479 33.51 13.30 -4.75
CA ASP A 479 32.45 14.19 -4.26
C ASP A 479 31.78 13.70 -2.99
N VAL A 480 32.02 12.43 -2.64
CA VAL A 480 31.62 11.86 -1.37
C VAL A 480 32.83 11.26 -0.66
N ALA A 481 32.92 11.51 0.63
CA ALA A 481 33.85 10.83 1.51
C ALA A 481 33.11 10.34 2.75
N TYR A 482 33.33 9.06 3.08
CA TYR A 482 32.84 8.47 4.31
C TYR A 482 33.98 8.12 5.24
N SER A 483 33.69 8.15 6.53
CA SER A 483 34.49 7.53 7.57
C SER A 483 33.57 6.77 8.50
N GLY A 484 33.92 5.53 8.83
CA GLY A 484 33.09 4.70 9.70
C GLY A 484 33.95 3.82 10.59
N LYS A 485 33.50 3.66 11.83
CA LYS A 485 34.15 2.80 12.82
C LYS A 485 33.14 2.23 13.80
N LYS A 486 33.57 1.18 14.49
CA LYS A 486 32.84 0.59 15.60
C LYS A 486 33.22 1.34 16.88
N GLU A 487 32.24 1.95 17.55
CA GLU A 487 32.39 2.59 18.85
C GLU A 487 31.58 1.78 19.86
N GLY A 488 32.26 0.93 20.64
CA GLY A 488 31.59 0.00 21.55
C GLY A 488 30.69 -0.98 20.81
N ASP A 489 29.39 -0.95 21.12
CA ASP A 489 28.35 -1.80 20.53
C ASP A 489 27.67 -1.18 19.30
N LYS A 490 28.17 -0.05 18.78
CA LYS A 490 27.57 0.68 17.65
C LYS A 490 28.53 0.87 16.49
N TRP A 491 27.96 1.00 15.31
CA TRP A 491 28.63 1.59 14.16
C TRP A 491 28.32 3.08 14.12
N VAL A 492 29.36 3.90 13.94
CA VAL A 492 29.26 5.34 13.72
C VAL A 492 29.89 5.64 12.37
N VAL A 493 29.09 6.17 11.45
CA VAL A 493 29.49 6.47 10.08
C VAL A 493 29.19 7.93 9.77
N THR A 494 30.19 8.70 9.37
CA THR A 494 30.04 10.07 8.91
C THR A 494 30.24 10.15 7.41
N MET A 495 29.45 11.01 6.75
CA MET A 495 29.51 11.31 5.34
C MET A 495 29.73 12.81 5.16
N VAL A 496 30.60 13.19 4.24
CA VAL A 496 30.59 14.50 3.61
C VAL A 496 30.32 14.31 2.12
N ARG A 497 29.41 15.10 1.57
CA ARG A 497 29.05 15.09 0.15
C ARG A 497 28.95 16.52 -0.35
N ARG A 498 29.52 16.83 -1.52
CA ARG A 498 29.29 18.14 -2.15
C ARG A 498 27.80 18.37 -2.41
N LEU A 499 27.33 19.60 -2.26
CA LEU A 499 25.94 19.96 -2.58
C LEU A 499 25.74 20.07 -4.10
N LYS A 500 26.71 20.66 -4.79
CA LYS A 500 26.69 20.82 -6.24
C LYS A 500 27.25 19.57 -6.91
N ALA A 501 26.52 19.07 -7.90
CA ALA A 501 26.96 17.99 -8.76
C ALA A 501 28.21 18.42 -9.55
N THR A 502 29.22 17.55 -9.59
CA THR A 502 30.43 17.79 -10.39
C THR A 502 30.56 16.79 -11.54
N GLN A 503 29.73 15.74 -11.52
CA GLN A 503 29.72 14.68 -12.52
C GLN A 503 28.30 14.15 -12.80
N PRO A 504 28.08 13.50 -13.96
CA PRO A 504 26.77 12.95 -14.32
C PRO A 504 26.26 11.95 -13.28
N GLY A 505 24.95 12.01 -12.98
CA GLY A 505 24.32 11.13 -12.01
C GLY A 505 24.38 11.61 -10.56
N GLU A 506 24.85 12.84 -10.30
CA GLU A 506 24.80 13.45 -8.98
C GLU A 506 23.65 14.46 -8.86
N ALA A 507 22.93 14.41 -7.75
CA ALA A 507 21.87 15.36 -7.45
C ALA A 507 22.44 16.73 -7.01
N ASN A 508 21.90 17.83 -7.55
CA ASN A 508 22.16 19.16 -7.02
C ASN A 508 21.27 19.41 -5.80
N LEU A 509 21.89 19.66 -4.65
CA LEU A 509 21.20 19.97 -3.39
C LEU A 509 21.30 21.48 -3.12
N VAL A 510 20.16 22.12 -2.93
CA VAL A 510 20.00 23.56 -2.83
C VAL A 510 19.27 23.87 -1.53
N ALA A 511 19.76 24.89 -0.81
CA ALA A 511 19.06 25.38 0.37
C ALA A 511 17.67 25.95 0.01
N GLY A 512 16.71 25.80 0.92
CA GLY A 512 15.30 26.10 0.72
C GLY A 512 14.51 24.96 0.05
N GLN A 513 15.09 23.77 -0.13
CA GLN A 513 14.44 22.62 -0.78
C GLN A 513 14.50 21.35 0.07
N SER A 514 13.59 20.43 -0.26
CA SER A 514 13.52 19.10 0.35
C SER A 514 13.69 18.01 -0.69
N TYR A 515 14.43 16.96 -0.34
CA TYR A 515 14.77 15.86 -1.23
C TYR A 515 14.28 14.54 -0.65
N SER A 516 13.68 13.68 -1.47
CA SER A 516 13.36 12.33 -1.04
C SER A 516 14.65 11.51 -0.96
N VAL A 517 14.89 10.89 0.19
CA VAL A 517 16.08 10.10 0.49
C VAL A 517 15.69 8.72 1.02
N GLY A 518 16.54 7.74 0.76
CA GLY A 518 16.43 6.40 1.32
C GLY A 518 17.78 5.91 1.82
N PHE A 519 17.77 5.19 2.94
CA PHE A 519 18.97 4.59 3.52
C PHE A 519 18.91 3.08 3.43
N ALA A 520 20.08 2.47 3.22
CA ALA A 520 20.25 1.04 3.27
C ALA A 520 21.44 0.67 4.14
N VAL A 521 21.28 -0.37 4.96
CA VAL A 521 22.37 -0.99 5.71
C VAL A 521 22.41 -2.47 5.34
N HIS A 522 23.49 -2.87 4.68
CA HIS A 522 23.87 -4.27 4.62
C HIS A 522 24.64 -4.56 5.90
N ASP A 523 24.00 -5.14 6.92
CA ASP A 523 24.67 -5.63 8.12
C ASP A 523 25.12 -7.08 7.96
N ASP A 524 25.90 -7.59 8.90
CA ASP A 524 26.19 -9.02 9.02
C ASP A 524 26.76 -9.65 7.74
N PHE A 525 27.72 -8.96 7.10
CA PHE A 525 28.36 -9.40 5.85
C PHE A 525 27.37 -9.69 4.72
N THR A 526 26.19 -9.06 4.73
CA THR A 526 25.16 -9.30 3.72
C THR A 526 25.45 -8.58 2.40
N SER A 527 24.89 -9.14 1.32
CA SER A 527 24.96 -8.57 -0.02
C SER A 527 23.62 -8.70 -0.74
N GLY A 528 23.52 -8.18 -1.96
CA GLY A 528 22.29 -8.28 -2.76
C GLY A 528 21.06 -7.70 -2.06
N ARG A 529 19.95 -8.42 -2.11
CA ARG A 529 18.66 -8.02 -1.54
C ARG A 529 18.57 -8.13 -0.01
N PHE A 530 19.57 -8.69 0.66
CA PHE A 530 19.50 -9.08 2.07
C PHE A 530 19.78 -7.95 3.08
N HIS A 531 19.58 -6.70 2.66
CA HIS A 531 19.83 -5.50 3.46
C HIS A 531 18.58 -4.97 4.14
N HIS A 532 18.79 -4.13 5.15
CA HIS A 532 17.73 -3.33 5.75
C HIS A 532 17.62 -2.00 5.03
N VAL A 533 16.40 -1.50 4.92
CA VAL A 533 16.07 -0.29 4.17
C VAL A 533 15.12 0.59 4.96
N SER A 534 15.25 1.90 4.79
CA SER A 534 14.25 2.84 5.26
C SER A 534 13.03 2.82 4.34
N ILE A 535 11.89 3.29 4.84
CA ILE A 535 10.86 3.86 3.99
C ILE A 535 11.33 5.22 3.42
N ASP A 536 10.56 5.83 2.53
CA ASP A 536 10.87 7.16 2.01
C ASP A 536 10.92 8.20 3.15
N LEU A 537 11.95 9.05 3.13
CA LEU A 537 12.13 10.15 4.06
C LEU A 537 12.45 11.41 3.25
N LYS A 538 12.15 12.59 3.79
CA LYS A 538 12.57 13.87 3.22
C LYS A 538 13.72 14.46 4.03
N LEU A 539 14.79 14.80 3.32
CA LEU A 539 15.89 15.62 3.81
C LEU A 539 15.63 17.08 3.41
N GLY A 540 15.37 17.94 4.40
CA GLY A 540 15.18 19.37 4.19
C GLY A 540 16.46 20.17 4.46
N LEU A 541 16.87 21.00 3.50
CA LEU A 541 17.94 22.01 3.67
C LEU A 541 17.26 23.37 3.75
N ASP A 542 17.23 24.03 4.91
CA ASP A 542 16.37 25.20 5.17
C ASP A 542 14.89 24.98 4.74
N ALA A 543 14.41 23.74 4.82
CA ALA A 543 13.08 23.32 4.37
C ALA A 543 12.50 22.20 5.26
N GLU A 544 11.21 21.90 5.09
CA GLU A 544 10.53 20.86 5.86
C GLU A 544 10.94 19.44 5.43
N GLY A 545 11.02 18.53 6.39
CA GLY A 545 11.34 17.14 6.15
C GLY A 545 11.46 16.37 7.45
N GLU A 546 11.38 15.04 7.38
CA GLU A 546 11.62 14.17 8.53
C GLU A 546 13.07 14.27 9.05
N ILE A 547 14.02 14.60 8.16
CA ILE A 547 15.40 14.95 8.50
C ILE A 547 15.61 16.41 8.18
N LYS A 548 15.83 17.24 9.21
CA LYS A 548 16.12 18.66 9.06
C LYS A 548 17.63 18.89 9.16
N ALA A 549 18.26 19.27 8.05
CA ALA A 549 19.67 19.58 8.03
C ALA A 549 19.94 20.94 8.71
N VAL A 550 20.84 20.97 9.68
CA VAL A 550 21.22 22.21 10.38
C VAL A 550 22.27 22.97 9.56
N LYS A 551 21.99 24.23 9.26
CA LYS A 551 22.95 25.12 8.61
C LYS A 551 24.10 25.47 9.57
N MET A 552 25.34 25.35 9.11
CA MET A 552 26.55 25.60 9.89
C MET A 552 27.17 26.97 9.66
#